data_AF-A0A9P6STQ9-F1
#
_entry.id   AF-A0A9P6STQ9-F1
#
_cell.length_a   1.000
_cell.length_b   1.000
_cell.length_c   1.000
_cell.angle_alpha   90.00
_cell.angle_beta   90.00
_cell.angle_gamma   90.00
#
_symmetry.space_group_name_H-M   'P 1'
#
loop_
_entity.id
_entity.type
_entity.pdbx_description
1 polymer ?
#
loop_
_entity_poly.entity_id
_entity_poly.type
_entity_poly.pdbx_seq_one_letter_code
_entity_poly.pdbx_strand_id
1 'polypeptide(L)' 'MFATGSRDKTIKIWAVPGCKNVATIKLPEAVTAVEFAPQVPGHDGEHVLAAGLEDGRIFLFKCLLDKPEEWVPLGEIKR' A
#
# COMPACT_ATOMS: atom_id res chain seq x y z
N MET A 1 -5.09 3.55 -9.65
CA MET A 1 -4.00 3.95 -8.72
C MET A 1 -2.78 3.08 -9.00
N PHE A 2 -1.58 3.56 -8.71
CA PHE A 2 -0.34 2.78 -8.86
C PHE A 2 0.48 2.89 -7.58
N ALA A 3 1.22 1.84 -7.23
CA ALA A 3 2.05 1.80 -6.03
C ALA A 3 3.47 1.39 -6.38
N THR A 4 4.45 1.98 -5.69
CA THR A 4 5.87 1.63 -5.82
C THR A 4 6.47 1.45 -4.44
N GLY A 5 7.09 0.30 -4.19
CA GLY A 5 7.96 0.07 -3.03
C GLY A 5 9.41 0.46 -3.33
N SER A 6 10.15 0.88 -2.32
CA SER A 6 11.54 1.33 -2.44
C SER A 6 12.42 0.79 -1.29
N ARG A 7 13.73 0.71 -1.56
CA ARG A 7 14.77 0.39 -0.56
C ARG A 7 14.95 1.51 0.48
N ASP A 8 14.42 2.71 0.23
CA ASP A 8 14.35 3.79 1.22
C ASP A 8 13.29 3.56 2.32
N LYS A 9 12.70 2.36 2.36
CA LYS A 9 11.69 1.93 3.33
C LYS A 9 10.37 2.66 3.16
N THR A 10 10.04 3.06 1.94
CA THR A 10 8.77 3.71 1.63
C THR A 10 7.97 3.01 0.55
N ILE A 11 6.65 3.20 0.64
CA ILE A 11 5.73 3.01 -0.47
C ILE A 11 5.23 4.37 -0.90
N LYS A 12 5.26 4.62 -2.20
CA LYS A 12 4.60 5.77 -2.81
C LYS A 12 3.37 5.32 -3.56
N ILE A 13 2.28 6.05 -3.33
CA ILE A 13 1.00 5.84 -4.01
C ILE A 13 0.79 6.98 -5.00
N TRP A 14 0.41 6.62 -6.21
CA TRP A 14 0.31 7.52 -7.35
C TRP A 14 -1.11 7.52 -7.91
N ALA A 15 -1.71 8.70 -7.99
CA ALA A 15 -2.94 8.91 -8.75
C ALA A 15 -2.62 8.91 -10.26
N VAL A 16 -3.43 8.16 -11.01
CA VAL A 16 -3.32 8.03 -12.46
C VAL A 16 -4.69 8.26 -13.10
N PRO A 17 -4.78 9.01 -14.22
CA PRO A 17 -3.68 9.70 -14.91
C PRO A 17 -3.14 10.92 -14.13
N GLY A 18 -1.91 11.36 -14.44
CA GLY A 18 -1.31 12.57 -13.87
C GLY A 18 -0.10 12.36 -12.94
N CYS A 19 0.25 11.10 -12.64
CA CYS A 19 1.46 10.72 -11.87
C CYS A 19 1.66 11.53 -10.58
N LYS A 20 0.56 11.94 -9.94
CA LYS A 20 0.61 12.72 -8.70
C LYS A 20 0.82 11.77 -7.53
N ASN A 21 1.87 11.99 -6.74
CA ASN A 21 2.01 11.28 -5.47
C ASN A 21 0.91 11.74 -4.52
N VAL A 22 0.05 10.81 -4.08
CA VAL A 22 -1.07 11.07 -3.17
C VAL A 22 -0.82 10.58 -1.75
N ALA A 23 0.05 9.59 -1.58
CA ALA A 23 0.49 9.15 -0.28
C ALA A 23 1.96 8.67 -0.30
N THR A 24 2.61 8.78 0.85
CA THR A 24 3.90 8.15 1.13
C THR A 24 3.79 7.43 2.47
N ILE A 25 3.92 6.11 2.45
CA ILE A 25 3.84 5.25 3.63
C ILE A 25 5.26 4.85 4.01
N LYS A 26 5.63 5.03 5.29
CA LYS A 26 6.94 4.60 5.81
C LYS A 26 6.82 3.24 6.48
N LEU A 27 7.82 2.40 6.25
CA LEU A 27 7.91 1.04 6.78
C LEU A 27 9.23 0.87 7.56
N PRO A 28 9.31 -0.16 8.42
CA PRO A 28 10.53 -0.42 9.19
C PRO A 28 11.67 -0.99 8.35
N GLU A 29 11.39 -1.52 7.15
CA GLU A 29 12.39 -2.12 6.26
C GLU A 29 12.11 -1.87 4.77
N ALA A 30 13.11 -2.11 3.93
CA ALA A 30 13.08 -2.02 2.49
C ALA A 30 11.92 -2.84 1.91
N VAL A 31 11.18 -2.21 1.00
CA VAL A 31 10.02 -2.82 0.35
C VAL A 31 10.49 -3.51 -0.93
N THR A 32 10.23 -4.81 -1.02
CA THR A 32 10.66 -5.65 -2.15
C THR A 32 9.51 -5.98 -3.10
N ALA A 33 8.27 -5.96 -2.60
CA ALA A 33 7.07 -6.18 -3.39
C ALA A 33 5.90 -5.36 -2.87
N VAL A 34 5.03 -4.91 -3.79
CA VAL A 34 3.75 -4.27 -3.47
C VAL A 34 2.67 -4.81 -4.41
N GLU A 35 1.46 -5.03 -3.88
CA GLU A 35 0.34 -5.50 -4.69
C GLU A 35 -0.99 -5.02 -4.10
N PHE A 36 -1.88 -4.51 -4.96
CA PHE A 36 -3.24 -4.17 -4.57
C PHE A 36 -4.09 -5.45 -4.57
N ALA A 37 -4.93 -5.61 -3.56
CA ALA A 37 -5.93 -6.66 -3.58
C ALA A 37 -6.90 -6.45 -4.76
N PRO A 38 -7.43 -7.53 -5.36
CA PRO A 38 -8.50 -7.42 -6.33
C PRO A 38 -9.74 -6.81 -5.68
N GLN A 39 -10.64 -6.25 -6.48
CA GLN A 39 -11.95 -5.83 -5.98
C GLN A 39 -12.69 -7.07 -5.46
N VAL A 40 -13.00 -7.07 -4.16
CA VAL A 40 -13.77 -8.13 -3.51
C VAL A 40 -15.21 -7.66 -3.38
N PRO A 41 -16.22 -8.44 -3.82
CA PRO A 41 -17.61 -8.09 -3.63
C PRO A 41 -17.92 -7.79 -2.15
N GLY A 42 -18.55 -6.64 -1.87
CA GLY A 42 -18.82 -6.16 -0.51
C GLY A 42 -17.75 -5.24 0.08
N HIS A 43 -16.63 -5.02 -0.62
CA HIS A 43 -15.57 -4.07 -0.25
C HIS A 43 -15.38 -2.98 -1.32
N ASP A 44 -16.48 -2.55 -1.95
CA ASP A 44 -16.44 -1.62 -3.10
C ASP A 44 -15.94 -0.20 -2.75
N GLY A 45 -15.83 0.12 -1.45
CA GLY A 45 -15.44 1.43 -0.93
C GLY A 45 -13.99 1.52 -0.42
N GLU A 46 -13.21 0.45 -0.45
CA GLU A 46 -11.84 0.46 0.04
C GLU A 46 -10.83 -0.20 -0.92
N HIS A 47 -9.61 0.33 -0.92
CA HIS A 47 -8.46 -0.35 -1.49
C HIS A 47 -7.67 -1.02 -0.38
N VAL A 48 -7.22 -2.24 -0.64
CA VAL A 48 -6.27 -2.95 0.22
C VAL A 48 -4.95 -3.10 -0.52
N LEU A 49 -3.85 -2.86 0.18
CA LEU A 49 -2.49 -2.98 -0.35
C LEU A 49 -1.66 -3.89 0.55
N ALA A 50 -0.98 -4.86 -0.05
CA ALA A 50 0.04 -5.67 0.60
C ALA A 50 1.44 -5.13 0.27
N ALA A 51 2.32 -5.18 1.26
CA ALA A 51 3.71 -4.78 1.15
C ALA A 51 4.62 -5.87 1.73
N GLY A 52 5.44 -6.49 0.89
CA GLY A 52 6.47 -7.43 1.30
C GLY A 52 7.78 -6.71 1.60
N LEU A 53 8.37 -7.01 2.76
CA LEU A 53 9.65 -6.44 3.19
C LEU A 53 10.81 -7.41 2.99
N GLU A 54 12.04 -6.87 2.93
CA GLU A 54 13.27 -7.65 2.76
C GLU A 54 13.52 -8.67 3.90
N ASP A 55 12.99 -8.41 5.10
CA ASP A 55 13.09 -9.31 6.25
C ASP A 55 11.99 -10.39 6.32
N GLY A 56 11.14 -10.48 5.28
CA GLY A 56 10.10 -11.49 5.14
C GLY A 56 8.76 -11.12 5.80
N ARG A 57 8.64 -9.94 6.43
CA ARG A 57 7.37 -9.46 6.94
C ARG A 57 6.45 -8.97 5.82
N ILE A 58 5.15 -9.12 6.03
CA ILE A 58 4.13 -8.55 5.14
C ILE A 58 3.27 -7.56 5.93
N PHE A 59 3.14 -6.35 5.43
CA PHE A 59 2.22 -5.35 5.96
C PHE A 59 0.99 -5.23 5.06
N LEU A 60 -0.18 -5.12 5.68
CA LEU A 60 -1.43 -4.83 5.01
C LEU A 60 -1.89 -3.43 5.37
N PHE A 61 -2.34 -2.70 4.36
CA PHE A 61 -2.91 -1.37 4.52
C PHE A 61 -4.24 -1.28 3.81
N LYS A 62 -5.07 -0.33 4.24
CA LYS A 62 -6.24 0.08 3.47
C LYS A 62 -6.39 1.59 3.36
N CYS A 63 -7.09 2.03 2.32
CA CYS A 63 -7.61 3.39 2.22
C CYS A 63 -9.06 3.33 1.73
N LEU A 64 -9.84 4.38 2.04
CA LEU A 64 -11.14 4.58 1.41
C LEU A 64 -10.96 5.20 0.03
N LEU A 65 -11.86 4.91 -0.91
CA LEU A 65 -11.78 5.42 -2.28
C LEU A 65 -11.89 6.95 -2.36
N ASP A 66 -12.64 7.57 -1.44
CA ASP A 66 -12.83 9.01 -1.34
C ASP A 66 -11.67 9.73 -0.64
N LYS A 67 -10.74 8.98 -0.03
CA LYS A 67 -9.57 9.49 0.71
C LYS A 67 -8.29 8.73 0.34
N PRO A 68 -7.82 8.83 -0.92
CA PRO A 68 -6.64 8.09 -1.39
C PRO A 68 -5.31 8.47 -0.71
N GLU A 69 -5.27 9.57 0.02
CA GLU A 69 -4.16 10.05 0.84
C GLU A 69 -4.08 9.40 2.23
N GLU A 70 -5.19 8.84 2.74
CA GLU A 70 -5.30 8.30 4.09
C GLU A 70 -5.17 6.76 4.08
N TRP A 71 -3.93 6.28 4.22
CA TRP A 71 -3.65 4.85 4.34
C TRP A 71 -3.48 4.44 5.80
N VAL A 72 -4.27 3.47 6.25
CA VAL A 72 -4.23 2.94 7.61
C VAL A 72 -3.73 1.50 7.62
N PRO A 73 -2.91 1.09 8.60
CA PRO A 73 -2.46 -0.29 8.73
C PRO A 73 -3.63 -1.19 9.14
N LEU A 74 -3.80 -2.31 8.44
CA LEU A 74 -4.72 -3.39 8.80
C LEU A 74 -4.05 -4.44 9.68
N GLY A 75 -2.76 -4.66 9.49
CA GLY A 75 -2.01 -5.64 10.25
C GLY A 75 -0.65 -5.95 9.65
N GLU A 76 0.10 -6.76 10.38
CA GLU A 76 1.42 -7.27 10.02
C GLU A 76 1.38 -8.79 10.16
N ILE A 77 1.88 -9.48 9.12
CA ILE A 77 2.09 -10.92 9.13
C ILE A 77 3.59 -11.13 9.33
N LYS A 78 3.93 -11.81 10.42
CA LYS A 78 5.30 -12.18 10.78
C LYS A 78 5.51 -13.65 10.47
N ARG A 79 6.76 -13.99 10.14
CA ARG A 79 7.22 -15.37 10.06
C ARG A 79 7.25 -16.02 11.45
#